data_AF-A0A2P2CZP5-F1
#
_entry.id   AF-A0A2P2CZP5-F1
#
_cell.length_a   1.000
_cell.length_b   1.000
_cell.length_c   1.000
_cell.angle_alpha   90.00
_cell.angle_beta   90.00
_cell.angle_gamma   90.00
#
_symmetry.space_group_name_H-M   'P 1'
#
loop_
_entity.id
_entity.type
_entity.pdbx_description
1 polymer ?
#
loop_
_entity_poly.entity_id
_entity_poly.type
_entity_poly.pdbx_seq_one_letter_code
_entity_poly.pdbx_strand_id
1 'polypeptide(L)'
;MLELKKEGKYLELAILCNEHTDEEYKEICNTAWDETGRKIDQILSQQADLPFLRVSVDQKTKKQVEEIFSKNPALKERYLSIWKKIVQE
;
A
#
# COMPACT_ATOMS: atom_id res chain seq x y z
N MET A 1 -15.18 -8.30 -0.44
CA MET A 1 -14.59 -7.03 -0.94
C MET A 1 -15.44 -5.80 -0.64
N LEU A 2 -16.76 -5.82 -0.91
CA LEU A 2 -17.65 -4.70 -0.62
C LEU A 2 -17.66 -4.24 0.86
N GLU A 3 -17.59 -5.17 1.81
CA GLU A 3 -17.51 -4.81 3.24
C GLU A 3 -16.18 -4.14 3.60
N LEU A 4 -15.05 -4.66 3.10
CA LEU A 4 -13.74 -4.04 3.31
C LEU A 4 -13.66 -2.63 2.70
N LYS A 5 -14.39 -2.38 1.60
CA LYS A 5 -14.50 -1.04 1.00
C LYS A 5 -15.26 -0.10 1.92
N LYS A 6 -16.35 -0.57 2.53
CA LYS A 6 -17.12 0.20 3.52
C LYS A 6 -16.31 0.47 4.79
N GLU A 7 -15.46 -0.45 5.20
CA GLU A 7 -14.59 -0.30 6.38
C GLU A 7 -13.31 0.51 6.10
N GLY A 8 -13.05 0.92 4.84
CA GLY A 8 -11.85 1.67 4.47
C GLY A 8 -10.53 0.87 4.60
N LYS A 9 -10.62 -0.46 4.62
CA LYS A 9 -9.46 -1.36 4.74
C LYS A 9 -8.78 -1.57 3.39
N TYR A 10 -8.33 -0.48 2.78
CA TYR A 10 -7.82 -0.48 1.40
C TYR A 10 -6.55 -1.31 1.19
N LEU A 11 -5.70 -1.48 2.21
CA LEU A 11 -4.54 -2.38 2.15
C LEU A 11 -4.97 -3.85 2.04
N GLU A 12 -5.94 -4.28 2.85
CA GLU A 12 -6.48 -5.64 2.81
C GLU A 12 -7.22 -5.91 1.49
N LEU A 13 -7.94 -4.90 0.98
CA LEU A 13 -8.54 -4.93 -0.35
C LEU A 13 -7.52 -5.05 -1.47
N ALA A 14 -6.46 -4.26 -1.45
CA ALA A 14 -5.42 -4.28 -2.49
C ALA A 14 -4.71 -5.65 -2.56
N ILE A 15 -4.57 -6.33 -1.42
CA ILE A 15 -4.07 -7.70 -1.36
C ILE A 15 -5.04 -8.65 -2.06
N LEU A 16 -6.33 -8.62 -1.69
CA LEU A 16 -7.37 -9.48 -2.25
C LEU A 16 -7.62 -9.24 -3.75
N CYS A 17 -7.44 -8.01 -4.21
CA CYS A 17 -7.59 -7.64 -5.62
C CYS A 17 -6.59 -8.29 -6.57
N ASN A 18 -5.49 -8.84 -6.04
CA ASN A 18 -4.58 -9.65 -6.84
C ASN A 18 -5.04 -11.12 -6.93
N GLU A 19 -5.88 -11.58 -6.01
CA GLU A 19 -6.42 -12.94 -5.98
C GLU A 19 -7.74 -13.08 -6.75
N HIS A 20 -8.45 -11.96 -6.94
CA HIS A 20 -9.70 -11.92 -7.69
C HIS A 20 -9.60 -10.87 -8.81
N THR A 21 -9.34 -11.35 -10.02
CA THR A 21 -9.21 -10.54 -11.25
C THR A 21 -10.52 -10.39 -12.02
N ASP A 22 -11.65 -10.82 -11.45
CA ASP A 22 -12.96 -10.74 -12.08
C ASP A 22 -13.32 -9.28 -12.41
N GLU A 23 -13.92 -9.06 -13.59
CA GLU A 23 -14.32 -7.73 -14.05
C GLU A 23 -15.29 -7.03 -13.10
N GLU A 24 -16.09 -7.80 -12.35
CA GLU A 24 -17.03 -7.30 -11.34
C GLU A 24 -16.33 -6.50 -10.23
N TYR A 25 -15.08 -6.83 -9.90
CA TYR A 25 -14.32 -6.16 -8.83
C TYR A 25 -13.31 -5.13 -9.33
N LYS A 26 -13.19 -4.96 -10.65
CA LYS A 26 -12.19 -4.08 -11.27
C LYS A 26 -12.21 -2.65 -10.74
N GLU A 27 -13.41 -2.06 -10.59
CA GLU A 27 -13.54 -0.69 -10.06
C GLU A 27 -13.17 -0.60 -8.57
N ILE A 28 -13.54 -1.61 -7.79
CA ILE A 28 -13.20 -1.72 -6.37
C ILE A 28 -11.68 -1.86 -6.21
N CYS A 29 -11.04 -2.63 -7.09
CA CYS A 29 -9.61 -2.87 -7.08
C CYS A 29 -8.79 -1.67 -7.54
N ASN A 30 -9.24 -0.97 -8.58
CA ASN A 30 -8.63 0.30 -8.97
C ASN A 30 -8.68 1.32 -7.83
N THR A 31 -9.82 1.43 -7.15
CA THR A 31 -9.97 2.30 -5.97
C THR A 31 -9.01 1.88 -4.85
N ALA A 32 -8.93 0.58 -4.56
CA ALA A 32 -8.06 0.06 -3.51
C ALA A 32 -6.58 0.33 -3.79
N TRP A 33 -6.14 0.20 -5.04
CA TRP A 33 -4.76 0.51 -5.44
C TRP A 33 -4.45 2.00 -5.38
N ASP A 34 -5.37 2.88 -5.78
CA ASP A 34 -5.17 4.34 -5.69
C ASP A 34 -5.04 4.78 -4.23
N GLU A 35 -5.97 4.34 -3.38
CA GLU A 35 -5.95 4.64 -1.94
C GLU A 35 -4.74 4.04 -1.23
N THR A 36 -4.29 2.85 -1.64
CA THR A 36 -3.04 2.25 -1.18
C THR A 36 -1.84 3.11 -1.56
N GLY A 37 -1.78 3.60 -2.80
CA GLY A 37 -0.75 4.51 -3.26
C GLY A 37 -0.68 5.78 -2.40
N ARG A 38 -1.83 6.42 -2.16
CA ARG A 38 -1.94 7.60 -1.29
C ARG A 38 -1.48 7.33 0.14
N LYS A 39 -1.83 6.17 0.69
CA LYS A 39 -1.39 5.74 2.03
C LYS A 39 0.14 5.60 2.09
N ILE A 40 0.75 4.99 1.07
CA ILE A 40 2.20 4.86 0.97
C ILE A 40 2.84 6.25 0.83
N ASP A 41 2.31 7.11 -0.05
CA ASP A 41 2.78 8.49 -0.20
C ASP A 41 2.72 9.26 1.13
N GLN A 42 1.64 9.12 1.91
CA GLN A 42 1.53 9.72 3.24
C GLN A 42 2.57 9.21 4.24
N ILE A 43 2.86 7.90 4.22
CA ILE A 43 3.90 7.31 5.09
C ILE A 43 5.28 7.88 4.70
N LEU A 44 5.56 7.95 3.41
CA LEU A 44 6.84 8.45 2.91
C LEU A 44 6.97 9.97 3.09
N SER A 45 5.87 10.74 3.03
CA SER A 45 5.87 12.19 3.22
C SER A 45 6.17 12.60 4.66
N GLN A 46 5.97 11.74 5.65
CA GLN A 46 6.38 12.02 7.04
C GLN A 46 7.90 12.24 7.16
N GLN A 47 8.69 11.77 6.18
CA GLN A 47 10.12 12.07 6.11
C GLN A 47 10.41 13.54 5.73
N ALA A 48 9.48 14.24 5.06
CA ALA A 48 9.70 15.62 4.60
C ALA A 48 9.94 16.59 5.77
N ASP A 49 9.37 16.30 6.94
CA ASP A 49 9.59 17.08 8.16
C ASP A 49 10.95 16.77 8.82
N LEU A 50 11.54 15.58 8.61
CA LEU A 50 12.80 15.15 9.24
C LEU A 50 13.62 14.21 8.32
N PRO A 51 14.47 14.74 7.42
CA PRO A 51 15.13 13.96 6.36
C PRO A 51 16.09 12.85 6.83
N PHE A 52 16.50 12.88 8.10
CA PHE A 52 17.39 11.89 8.72
C PHE A 52 16.65 10.81 9.50
N LEU A 53 15.36 11.01 9.79
CA LEU A 53 14.57 10.09 10.59
C LEU A 53 13.99 9.02 9.67
N ARG A 54 14.43 7.78 9.84
CA ARG A 54 13.71 6.65 9.26
C ARG A 54 12.32 6.57 9.90
N VAL A 55 11.28 6.37 9.09
CA VAL A 55 9.90 6.28 9.55
C VAL A 55 9.68 4.93 10.21
N SER A 56 9.15 4.95 11.44
CA SER A 56 8.68 3.75 12.13
C SER A 56 7.25 3.49 11.69
N VAL A 57 7.05 2.41 10.93
CA VAL A 57 5.74 1.92 10.51
C VAL A 57 5.41 0.71 11.37
N ASP A 58 4.17 0.57 11.80
CA ASP A 58 3.75 -0.62 12.52
C ASP A 58 3.97 -1.89 11.69
N GLN A 59 4.26 -3.00 12.37
CA GLN A 59 4.66 -4.25 11.71
C GLN A 59 3.56 -4.82 10.81
N LYS A 60 2.28 -4.56 11.12
CA LYS A 60 1.14 -5.03 10.31
C LYS A 60 1.12 -4.29 8.98
N THR A 61 1.11 -2.96 9.01
CA THR A 61 1.11 -2.10 7.81
C THR A 61 2.34 -2.39 6.96
N LYS A 62 3.52 -2.54 7.57
CA LYS A 62 4.75 -2.88 6.84
C LYS A 62 4.62 -4.17 6.05
N LYS A 63 4.16 -5.25 6.69
CA LYS A 63 3.95 -6.55 6.02
C LYS A 63 2.93 -6.44 4.89
N GLN A 64 1.83 -5.71 5.11
CA GLN A 64 0.80 -5.53 4.08
C GLN A 64 1.35 -4.79 2.85
N VAL A 65 2.14 -3.73 3.05
CA VAL A 65 2.76 -2.99 1.95
C VAL A 65 3.78 -3.84 1.20
N GLU A 66 4.61 -4.61 1.91
CA GLU A 66 5.59 -5.52 1.29
C GLU A 66 4.92 -6.65 0.49
N GLU A 67 3.79 -7.16 0.99
CA GLU A 67 2.97 -8.13 0.28
C GLU A 67 2.35 -7.51 -0.99
N ILE A 68 1.85 -6.27 -0.90
CA ILE A 68 1.34 -5.53 -2.06
C ILE A 68 2.43 -5.32 -3.09
N PHE A 69 3.67 -5.01 -2.71
CA PHE A 69 4.79 -4.92 -3.66
C PHE A 69 5.10 -6.25 -4.33
N SER A 70 4.90 -7.36 -3.63
CA SER A 70 5.12 -8.69 -4.22
C SER A 70 4.06 -9.04 -5.27
N LYS A 71 2.86 -8.47 -5.15
CA LYS A 71 1.70 -8.80 -5.99
C LYS A 71 1.39 -7.73 -7.06
N ASN A 72 1.70 -6.46 -6.83
CA ASN A 72 1.46 -5.35 -7.75
C ASN A 72 2.79 -4.74 -8.25
N PRO A 73 3.23 -5.07 -9.48
CA PRO A 73 4.52 -4.61 -10.01
C PRO A 73 4.59 -3.10 -10.20
N ALA A 74 3.47 -2.43 -10.51
CA ALA A 74 3.44 -0.98 -10.70
C ALA A 74 3.71 -0.22 -9.39
N LEU A 75 3.10 -0.66 -8.28
CA LEU A 75 3.36 -0.09 -6.96
C LEU A 75 4.77 -0.41 -6.48
N LYS A 76 5.26 -1.63 -6.75
CA LYS A 76 6.64 -2.02 -6.44
C LYS A 76 7.66 -1.12 -7.13
N GLU A 77 7.52 -0.93 -8.44
CA GLU A 77 8.45 -0.12 -9.23
C GLU A 77 8.49 1.33 -8.72
N ARG A 78 7.33 1.89 -8.40
CA ARG A 78 7.20 3.27 -7.94
C ARG A 78 7.77 3.49 -6.52
N TYR A 79 7.51 2.57 -5.59
CA TYR A 79 7.71 2.86 -4.16
C TYR A 79 8.81 2.04 -3.47
N LEU A 80 9.17 0.85 -3.96
CA LEU A 80 10.05 -0.09 -3.22
C LEU A 80 11.41 0.51 -2.84
N SER A 81 12.04 1.23 -3.77
CA SER A 81 13.36 1.83 -3.56
C SER A 81 13.34 2.91 -2.48
N ILE A 82 12.25 3.67 -2.39
CA ILE A 82 12.08 4.74 -1.40
C ILE A 82 11.67 4.12 -0.06
N TRP A 83 10.73 3.18 -0.09
CA TRP A 83 10.29 2.43 1.09
C TRP A 83 11.44 1.80 1.86
N LYS A 84 12.36 1.10 1.18
CA LYS A 84 13.54 0.48 1.81
C LYS A 84 14.54 1.49 2.39
N LYS A 85 14.58 2.72 1.88
CA LYS A 85 15.45 3.78 2.38
C LYS A 85 14.86 4.43 3.63
N ILE A 86 13.54 4.60 3.65
CA ILE A 86 12.83 5.39 4.65
C ILE A 86 12.35 4.53 5.81
N VAL A 87 11.79 3.35 5.57
CA VAL A 87 11.15 2.54 6.61
C VAL A 87 12.19 1.69 7.34
N GLN A 88 12.17 1.73 8.68
CA GLN A 88 13.07 0.92 9.51
C GLN A 88 12.79 -0.59 9.38
N GLU A 89 13.84 -1.41 9.56
CA GLU A 89 13.73 -2.88 9.62
C GLU A 89 12.91 -3.36 10.82
#